data_AF-A0A956V8A3-F1
#
_entry.id   AF-A0A956V8A3-F1
#
_cell.length_a   1.000
_cell.length_b   1.000
_cell.length_c   1.000
_cell.angle_alpha   90.00
_cell.angle_beta   90.00
_cell.angle_gamma   90.00
#
_symmetry.space_group_name_H-M   'P 1'
#
loop_
_entity.id
_entity.type
_entity.pdbx_description
1 polymer ?
#
loop_
_entity_poly.entity_id
_entity_poly.type
_entity_poly.pdbx_seq_one_letter_code
_entity_poly.pdbx_strand_id
1 'polypeptide(L)'
;MTCGQIKPVSQQAVKIDDNFWSPKLGTWHQVTIFDSFDKFEKVGAFANFDKVAHRQAAEHIGDPWWDGLVYEMITAAADFLAFRPNFALEKRVDSYIERIAAAAAADPEGYINTAVTLSDIGYRWTNPAHPDDTRNDRFPHTIYNAGCLVEAGVHYYLATGRRTS
;
A
#
# COMPACT_ATOMS: atom_id res chain seq x y z
N MET A 1 -30.34 23.52 -21.53
CA MET A 1 -29.27 22.58 -21.93
C MET A 1 -28.58 22.11 -20.66
N THR A 2 -28.77 20.85 -20.26
CA THR A 2 -27.97 20.24 -19.20
C THR A 2 -26.70 19.68 -19.86
N CYS A 3 -25.53 20.18 -19.47
CA CYS A 3 -24.27 19.56 -19.84
C CYS A 3 -24.28 18.12 -19.31
N GLY A 4 -24.08 17.13 -20.18
CA GLY A 4 -24.06 15.73 -19.78
C GLY A 4 -22.90 15.47 -18.81
N GLN A 5 -23.18 14.78 -17.71
CA GLN A 5 -22.18 14.45 -16.70
C GLN A 5 -21.13 13.50 -17.30
N ILE A 6 -19.87 13.92 -17.33
CA ILE A 6 -18.76 13.07 -17.81
C ILE A 6 -18.53 11.98 -16.76
N LYS A 7 -18.46 10.72 -17.22
CA LYS A 7 -18.17 9.55 -16.37
C LYS A 7 -16.83 8.95 -16.76
N PRO A 8 -15.94 8.63 -15.80
CA PRO A 8 -14.74 7.86 -16.08
C PRO A 8 -15.10 6.49 -16.69
N VAL A 9 -14.26 6.01 -17.59
CA VAL A 9 -14.32 4.63 -18.09
C VAL A 9 -13.49 3.76 -17.14
N SER A 10 -14.01 2.60 -16.74
CA SER A 10 -13.26 1.70 -15.85
C SER A 10 -12.03 1.13 -16.56
N GLN A 11 -10.97 0.88 -15.79
CA GLN A 11 -9.73 0.30 -16.32
C GLN A 11 -9.98 -1.07 -16.98
N GLN A 12 -10.88 -1.89 -16.43
CA GLN A 12 -11.23 -3.21 -17.00
C GLN A 12 -11.94 -3.12 -18.37
N ALA A 13 -12.49 -1.95 -18.72
CA ALA A 13 -13.14 -1.71 -20.00
C ALA A 13 -12.18 -1.20 -21.09
N VAL A 14 -10.89 -1.03 -20.77
CA VAL A 14 -9.89 -0.46 -21.69
C VAL A 14 -8.82 -1.50 -22.00
N LYS A 15 -8.58 -1.76 -23.30
CA LYS A 15 -7.44 -2.54 -23.78
C LYS A 15 -6.42 -1.61 -24.42
N ILE A 16 -5.19 -1.62 -23.91
CA ILE A 16 -4.06 -0.88 -24.47
C ILE A 16 -3.23 -1.84 -25.35
N ASP A 17 -3.25 -1.61 -26.65
CA ASP A 17 -2.61 -2.47 -27.66
C ASP A 17 -1.94 -1.61 -28.74
N ASP A 18 -0.81 -1.01 -28.39
CA ASP A 18 -0.03 -0.15 -29.27
C ASP A 18 1.49 -0.37 -29.10
N ASN A 19 2.27 0.24 -29.98
CA ASN A 19 3.74 0.07 -29.98
C ASN A 19 4.47 0.88 -28.91
N PHE A 20 3.79 1.79 -28.20
CA PHE A 20 4.41 2.71 -27.25
C PHE A 20 4.15 2.30 -25.79
N TRP A 21 2.90 2.09 -25.41
CA TRP A 21 2.44 1.78 -24.06
C TRP A 21 2.47 0.29 -23.74
N SER A 22 2.04 -0.57 -24.67
CA SER A 22 2.01 -2.02 -24.41
C SER A 22 3.37 -2.61 -23.99
N PRO A 23 4.52 -2.26 -24.61
CA PRO A 23 5.81 -2.75 -24.11
C PRO A 23 6.17 -2.22 -22.71
N LYS A 24 5.78 -0.98 -22.36
CA LYS A 24 6.05 -0.42 -21.03
C LYS A 24 5.22 -1.11 -19.95
N LEU A 25 3.93 -1.28 -20.18
CA LEU A 25 3.03 -2.02 -19.29
C LEU A 25 3.50 -3.47 -19.11
N GLY A 26 4.00 -4.10 -20.19
CA GLY A 26 4.64 -5.41 -20.12
C GLY A 26 5.81 -5.45 -19.15
N THR A 27 6.76 -4.52 -19.29
CA THR A 27 7.92 -4.39 -18.37
C THR A 27 7.49 -4.11 -16.94
N TRP A 28 6.52 -3.22 -16.74
CA TRP A 28 6.06 -2.90 -15.39
C TRP A 28 5.40 -4.09 -14.70
N HIS A 29 4.52 -4.80 -15.42
CA HIS A 29 3.84 -5.99 -14.92
C HIS A 29 4.80 -7.16 -14.63
N GLN A 30 5.80 -7.39 -15.49
CA GLN A 30 6.68 -8.57 -15.40
C GLN A 30 7.95 -8.34 -14.59
N VAL A 31 8.41 -7.09 -14.48
CA VAL A 31 9.70 -6.76 -13.87
C VAL A 31 9.52 -5.75 -12.75
N THR A 32 9.00 -4.56 -13.04
CA THR A 32 9.05 -3.45 -12.07
C THR A 32 8.28 -3.73 -10.79
N ILE A 33 7.06 -4.30 -10.88
CA ILE A 33 6.28 -4.63 -9.68
C ILE A 33 7.00 -5.65 -8.80
N PHE A 34 7.55 -6.71 -9.41
CA PHE A 34 8.27 -7.75 -8.67
C PHE A 34 9.55 -7.22 -8.04
N ASP A 35 10.35 -6.45 -8.79
CA ASP A 35 11.59 -5.83 -8.31
C ASP A 35 11.33 -4.83 -7.16
N SER A 36 10.24 -4.05 -7.24
CA SER A 36 9.82 -3.18 -6.12
C SER A 36 9.54 -4.00 -4.86
N PHE A 37 8.77 -5.09 -4.96
CA PHE A 37 8.51 -5.95 -3.80
C PHE A 37 9.77 -6.65 -3.28
N ASP A 38 10.66 -7.13 -4.16
CA ASP A 38 11.94 -7.72 -3.78
C ASP A 38 12.78 -6.73 -2.95
N LYS A 39 12.75 -5.43 -3.31
CA LYS A 39 13.43 -4.38 -2.53
C LYS A 39 12.82 -4.19 -1.16
N PHE A 40 11.48 -4.11 -1.05
CA PHE A 40 10.80 -4.00 0.25
C PHE A 40 11.09 -5.20 1.16
N GLU A 41 11.08 -6.41 0.60
CA GLU A 41 11.44 -7.63 1.33
C GLU A 41 12.89 -7.60 1.80
N LYS A 42 13.82 -7.23 0.90
CA LYS A 42 15.25 -7.18 1.19
C LYS A 42 15.60 -6.21 2.32
N VAL A 43 14.95 -5.04 2.36
CA VAL A 43 15.15 -4.06 3.43
C VAL A 43 14.35 -4.39 4.69
N GLY A 44 13.48 -5.41 4.64
CA GLY A 44 12.68 -5.83 5.79
C GLY A 44 11.49 -4.93 6.10
N ALA A 45 10.98 -4.17 5.14
CA ALA A 45 9.85 -3.24 5.37
C ALA A 45 8.63 -3.96 5.96
N PHE A 46 8.32 -5.15 5.45
CA PHE A 46 7.19 -5.92 5.95
C PHE A 46 7.39 -6.52 7.36
N ALA A 47 8.64 -6.62 7.84
CA ALA A 47 8.92 -7.12 9.18
C ALA A 47 8.39 -6.15 10.26
N ASN A 48 8.16 -4.87 9.93
CA ASN A 48 7.52 -3.94 10.85
C ASN A 48 6.08 -4.38 11.17
N PHE A 49 5.32 -4.86 10.18
CA PHE A 49 3.98 -5.41 10.42
C PHE A 49 4.04 -6.65 11.31
N ASP A 50 4.97 -7.57 11.05
CA ASP A 50 5.10 -8.79 11.87
C ASP A 50 5.45 -8.46 13.33
N LYS A 51 6.37 -7.52 13.55
CA LYS A 51 6.74 -7.05 14.91
C LYS A 51 5.53 -6.49 15.64
N VAL A 52 4.70 -5.68 14.96
CA VAL A 52 3.46 -5.13 15.53
C VAL A 52 2.46 -6.25 15.85
N ALA A 53 2.22 -7.16 14.89
CA ALA A 53 1.30 -8.29 15.07
C ALA A 53 1.68 -9.17 16.28
N HIS A 54 2.99 -9.33 16.52
CA HIS A 54 3.53 -10.10 17.63
C HIS A 54 3.80 -9.30 18.91
N ARG A 55 3.46 -8.00 18.95
CA ARG A 55 3.70 -7.10 20.09
C ARG A 55 5.16 -7.11 20.55
N GLN A 56 6.09 -7.15 19.61
CA GLN A 56 7.53 -7.19 19.90
C GLN A 56 8.05 -5.80 20.28
N ALA A 57 8.89 -5.74 21.31
CA ALA A 57 9.67 -4.54 21.62
C ALA A 57 10.86 -4.46 20.65
N ALA A 58 10.71 -3.70 19.57
CA ALA A 58 11.71 -3.54 18.52
C ALA A 58 11.59 -2.17 17.86
N GLU A 59 12.68 -1.64 17.31
CA GLU A 59 12.64 -0.41 16.52
C GLU A 59 12.02 -0.65 15.13
N HIS A 60 11.39 0.41 14.61
CA HIS A 60 10.87 0.47 13.25
C HIS A 60 12.02 0.50 12.25
N ILE A 61 11.88 -0.23 11.14
CA ILE A 61 12.84 -0.20 10.04
C ILE A 61 12.42 0.84 9.02
N GLY A 62 13.32 1.79 8.74
CA GLY A 62 13.09 2.83 7.74
C GLY A 62 12.26 4.01 8.26
N ASP A 63 11.83 4.86 7.34
CA ASP A 63 11.13 6.09 7.68
C ASP A 63 9.66 5.84 8.03
N PRO A 64 9.02 6.73 8.81
CA PRO A 64 7.66 6.49 9.31
C PRO A 64 6.57 6.34 8.23
N TRP A 65 6.82 6.80 7.01
CA TRP A 65 5.92 6.68 5.86
C TRP A 65 6.13 5.41 5.03
N TRP A 66 7.04 4.51 5.41
CA TRP A 66 7.31 3.27 4.65
C TRP A 66 6.09 2.35 4.54
N ASP A 67 5.22 2.34 5.56
CA ASP A 67 3.91 1.67 5.49
C ASP A 67 3.13 2.16 4.25
N GLY A 68 3.05 3.48 4.04
CA GLY A 68 2.41 4.10 2.88
C GLY A 68 3.01 3.64 1.55
N LEU A 69 4.34 3.58 1.45
CA LEU A 69 5.03 3.10 0.24
C LEU A 69 4.70 1.63 -0.08
N VAL A 70 4.57 0.79 0.95
CA VAL A 70 4.11 -0.60 0.79
C VAL A 70 2.68 -0.62 0.25
N TYR A 71 1.78 0.19 0.81
CA TYR A 71 0.39 0.25 0.38
C TYR A 71 0.26 0.76 -1.06
N GLU A 72 1.01 1.79 -1.46
CA GLU A 72 1.05 2.28 -2.84
C GLU A 72 1.48 1.20 -3.83
N MET A 73 2.46 0.36 -3.46
CA MET A 73 2.85 -0.77 -4.31
C MET A 73 1.78 -1.85 -4.40
N ILE A 74 1.00 -2.08 -3.34
CA ILE A 74 -0.17 -2.97 -3.37
C ILE A 74 -1.24 -2.38 -4.31
N THR A 75 -1.50 -1.07 -4.26
CA THR A 75 -2.40 -0.38 -5.20
C THR A 75 -1.94 -0.59 -6.65
N ALA A 76 -0.66 -0.38 -6.93
CA ALA A 76 -0.10 -0.58 -8.28
C ALA A 76 -0.25 -2.06 -8.73
N ALA A 77 0.04 -3.02 -7.85
CA ALA A 77 -0.11 -4.43 -8.15
C ALA A 77 -1.58 -4.80 -8.42
N ALA A 78 -2.53 -4.24 -7.65
CA ALA A 78 -3.96 -4.42 -7.86
C ALA A 78 -4.41 -3.92 -9.24
N ASP A 79 -3.97 -2.73 -9.66
CA ASP A 79 -4.29 -2.20 -10.99
C ASP A 79 -3.78 -3.11 -12.11
N PHE A 80 -2.58 -3.67 -11.96
CA PHE A 80 -2.06 -4.65 -12.91
C PHE A 80 -2.85 -5.97 -12.89
N LEU A 81 -3.28 -6.45 -11.73
CA LEU A 81 -4.14 -7.65 -11.62
C LEU A 81 -5.51 -7.42 -12.29
N ALA A 82 -6.07 -6.22 -12.17
CA ALA A 82 -7.31 -5.85 -12.85
C ALA A 82 -7.16 -5.83 -14.37
N PHE A 83 -6.00 -5.41 -14.88
CA PHE A 83 -5.70 -5.41 -16.31
C PHE A 83 -5.39 -6.81 -16.84
N ARG A 84 -4.57 -7.59 -16.12
CA ARG A 84 -4.14 -8.94 -16.51
C ARG A 84 -3.92 -9.81 -15.27
N PRO A 85 -4.77 -10.82 -15.03
CA PRO A 85 -4.60 -11.73 -13.91
C PRO A 85 -3.23 -12.39 -13.88
N ASN A 86 -2.62 -12.44 -12.70
CA ASN A 86 -1.32 -13.04 -12.46
C ASN A 86 -1.32 -13.70 -11.07
N PHE A 87 -1.49 -15.03 -11.06
CA PHE A 87 -1.62 -15.80 -9.83
C PHE A 87 -0.40 -15.68 -8.89
N ALA A 88 0.81 -15.57 -9.44
CA ALA A 88 2.01 -15.43 -8.63
C ALA A 88 2.06 -14.07 -7.93
N LEU A 89 1.67 -13.01 -8.64
CA LEU A 89 1.57 -11.66 -8.07
C LEU A 89 0.45 -11.58 -7.03
N GLU A 90 -0.74 -12.10 -7.35
CA GLU A 90 -1.90 -12.11 -6.45
C GLU A 90 -1.58 -12.82 -5.14
N LYS A 91 -1.02 -14.04 -5.20
CA LYS A 91 -0.61 -14.79 -4.01
C LYS A 91 0.44 -14.04 -3.17
N ARG A 92 1.35 -13.34 -3.83
CA ARG A 92 2.39 -12.55 -3.15
C ARG A 92 1.76 -11.36 -2.41
N VAL A 93 0.87 -10.64 -3.07
CA VAL A 93 0.12 -9.52 -2.47
C VAL A 93 -0.79 -9.99 -1.33
N ASP A 94 -1.53 -11.09 -1.50
CA ASP A 94 -2.34 -11.72 -0.45
C ASP A 94 -1.50 -11.93 0.83
N SER A 95 -0.28 -12.47 0.70
CA SER A 95 0.60 -12.72 1.84
C SER A 95 1.04 -11.44 2.57
N TYR A 96 1.12 -10.30 1.87
CA TYR A 96 1.42 -9.02 2.50
C TYR A 96 0.21 -8.45 3.22
N ILE A 97 -0.97 -8.56 2.59
CA ILE A 97 -2.22 -8.10 3.20
C ILE A 97 -2.51 -8.89 4.48
N GLU A 98 -2.23 -10.19 4.52
CA GLU A 98 -2.35 -11.01 5.74
C GLU A 98 -1.49 -10.45 6.90
N ARG A 99 -0.26 -10.02 6.61
CA ARG A 99 0.66 -9.43 7.61
C ARG A 99 0.17 -8.08 8.09
N ILE A 100 -0.31 -7.24 7.16
CA ILE A 100 -0.89 -5.92 7.46
C ILE A 100 -2.15 -6.09 8.32
N ALA A 101 -3.04 -7.02 7.98
CA ALA A 101 -4.25 -7.31 8.72
C ALA A 101 -3.95 -7.83 10.13
N ALA A 102 -2.97 -8.72 10.27
CA ALA A 102 -2.51 -9.21 11.58
C ALA A 102 -1.93 -8.07 12.45
N ALA A 103 -1.18 -7.15 11.85
CA ALA A 103 -0.66 -5.98 12.53
C ALA A 103 -1.78 -5.04 13.01
N ALA A 104 -2.74 -4.72 12.14
CA ALA A 104 -3.89 -3.90 12.50
C ALA A 104 -4.73 -4.52 13.63
N ALA A 105 -4.91 -5.85 13.60
CA ALA A 105 -5.66 -6.59 14.63
C ALA A 105 -4.96 -6.61 16.01
N ALA A 106 -3.69 -6.24 16.09
CA ALA A 106 -3.01 -6.09 17.39
C ALA A 106 -3.52 -4.87 18.18
N ASP A 107 -4.08 -3.87 17.51
CA ASP A 107 -4.77 -2.75 18.14
C ASP A 107 -6.29 -3.03 18.17
N PRO A 108 -6.96 -2.89 19.33
CA PRO A 108 -8.37 -3.22 19.47
C PRO A 108 -9.31 -2.31 18.65
N GLU A 109 -8.84 -1.16 18.20
CA GLU A 109 -9.57 -0.23 17.35
C GLU A 109 -9.09 -0.28 15.88
N GLY A 110 -8.20 -1.22 15.56
CA GLY A 110 -7.66 -1.42 14.21
C GLY A 110 -6.66 -0.35 13.77
N TYR A 111 -6.09 0.42 14.71
CA TYR A 111 -5.07 1.40 14.35
C TYR A 111 -3.81 0.73 13.79
N ILE A 112 -3.31 1.27 12.68
CA ILE A 112 -2.07 0.80 12.05
C ILE A 112 -1.21 1.98 11.59
N ASN A 113 -0.06 2.10 12.24
CA ASN A 113 1.12 2.85 11.79
C ASN A 113 2.29 2.19 12.52
N THR A 114 3.05 1.36 11.82
CA THR A 114 4.05 0.50 12.47
C THR A 114 5.15 1.32 13.13
N ALA A 115 5.46 2.51 12.58
CA ALA A 115 6.45 3.40 13.15
C ALA A 115 6.01 3.97 14.50
N VAL A 116 4.76 4.47 14.60
CA VAL A 116 4.18 4.94 15.87
C VAL A 116 4.04 3.83 16.90
N THR A 117 3.72 2.60 16.46
CA THR A 117 3.54 1.48 17.39
C THR A 117 4.86 0.92 17.91
N LEU A 118 5.92 0.92 17.10
CA LEU A 118 7.21 0.31 17.44
C LEU A 118 8.22 1.30 18.02
N SER A 119 8.21 2.54 17.56
CA SER A 119 9.15 3.58 17.96
C SER A 119 8.33 4.72 18.52
N ASP A 120 8.60 5.17 19.75
CA ASP A 120 7.85 6.24 20.44
C ASP A 120 8.11 7.63 19.78
N ILE A 121 7.79 7.74 18.49
CA ILE A 121 8.11 8.85 17.59
C ILE A 121 6.88 9.74 17.34
N GLY A 122 5.77 9.50 18.03
CA GLY A 122 4.55 10.27 17.89
C GLY A 122 3.42 9.68 18.71
N TYR A 123 2.41 10.48 19.02
CA TYR A 123 1.19 9.97 19.64
C TYR A 123 0.18 9.59 18.57
N ARG A 124 -0.60 8.55 18.84
CA ARG A 124 -1.72 8.13 18.01
C ARG A 124 -2.60 9.32 17.62
N TRP A 125 -2.85 9.48 16.32
CA TRP A 125 -3.62 10.58 15.70
C TRP A 125 -3.09 12.00 15.93
N THR A 126 -1.89 12.14 16.51
CA THR A 126 -1.22 13.44 16.60
C THR A 126 -0.25 13.60 15.45
N ASN A 127 -0.06 14.86 15.08
CA ASN A 127 0.73 15.23 13.93
C ASN A 127 1.67 16.37 14.35
N PRO A 128 2.64 16.09 15.24
CA PRO A 128 3.59 17.09 15.70
C PRO A 128 4.35 17.67 14.51
N ALA A 129 4.63 18.97 14.56
CA ALA A 129 5.56 19.57 13.61
C ALA A 129 6.95 18.97 13.86
N HIS A 130 7.56 18.38 12.83
CA HIS A 130 8.97 17.98 12.88
C HIS A 130 9.82 19.16 12.38
N PRO A 131 10.98 19.47 13.00
CA PRO A 131 11.81 20.62 12.62
C PRO A 131 12.18 20.67 11.14
N ASP A 132 12.35 19.49 10.53
CA ASP A 132 12.69 19.33 9.11
C ASP A 132 11.47 19.11 8.20
N ASP A 133 10.26 19.05 8.76
CA ASP A 133 9.02 18.85 8.02
C ASP A 133 8.26 20.17 7.87
N THR A 134 8.61 20.91 6.81
CA THR A 134 7.99 22.19 6.46
C THR A 134 6.70 22.03 5.63
N ARG A 135 6.18 20.80 5.50
CA ARG A 135 5.03 20.47 4.65
C ARG A 135 3.81 20.08 5.51
N ASN A 136 2.64 19.99 4.88
CA ASN A 136 1.38 19.68 5.55
C ASN A 136 1.12 18.15 5.67
N ASP A 137 2.10 17.32 5.31
CA ASP A 137 2.05 15.87 5.47
C ASP A 137 2.42 15.41 6.88
N ARG A 138 3.12 16.27 7.65
CA ARG A 138 3.40 16.21 9.10
C ARG A 138 3.82 14.83 9.62
N PHE A 139 4.95 14.80 10.28
CA PHE A 139 5.45 13.64 11.02
C PHE A 139 4.41 13.11 12.04
N PRO A 140 4.17 11.79 12.16
CA PRO A 140 4.84 10.67 11.48
C PRO A 140 4.02 10.10 10.30
N HIS A 141 3.39 10.95 9.49
CA HIS A 141 2.67 10.58 8.25
C HIS A 141 1.47 9.66 8.47
N THR A 142 0.83 9.72 9.65
CA THR A 142 -0.30 8.83 10.00
C THR A 142 -1.45 8.91 9.00
N ILE A 143 -1.85 10.12 8.59
CA ILE A 143 -2.97 10.30 7.65
C ILE A 143 -2.57 9.91 6.22
N TYR A 144 -1.31 10.15 5.84
CA TYR A 144 -0.77 9.69 4.56
C TYR A 144 -0.81 8.16 4.47
N ASN A 145 -0.22 7.46 5.44
CA ASN A 145 -0.22 6.00 5.50
C ASN A 145 -1.65 5.43 5.48
N ALA A 146 -2.57 6.02 6.25
CA ALA A 146 -3.98 5.61 6.28
C ALA A 146 -4.68 5.82 4.92
N GLY A 147 -4.39 6.93 4.24
CA GLY A 147 -4.90 7.20 2.89
C GLY A 147 -4.44 6.15 1.88
N CYS A 148 -3.14 5.87 1.84
CA CYS A 148 -2.57 4.84 0.97
C CYS A 148 -3.15 3.44 1.28
N LEU A 149 -3.38 3.11 2.56
CA LEU A 149 -4.02 1.85 2.94
C LEU A 149 -5.44 1.73 2.40
N VAL A 150 -6.22 2.80 2.47
CA VAL A 150 -7.59 2.83 1.92
C VAL A 150 -7.56 2.66 0.40
N GLU A 151 -6.67 3.36 -0.30
CA GLU A 151 -6.51 3.18 -1.76
C GLU A 151 -6.13 1.75 -2.11
N ALA A 152 -5.16 1.16 -1.41
CA ALA A 152 -4.75 -0.22 -1.61
C ALA A 152 -5.91 -1.19 -1.42
N GLY A 153 -6.69 -1.04 -0.35
CA GLY A 153 -7.86 -1.88 -0.07
C GLY A 153 -8.95 -1.75 -1.15
N VAL A 154 -9.26 -0.53 -1.60
CA VAL A 154 -10.26 -0.29 -2.64
C VAL A 154 -9.83 -0.88 -3.97
N HIS A 155 -8.59 -0.61 -4.40
CA HIS A 155 -8.08 -1.10 -5.69
C HIS A 155 -7.96 -2.62 -5.69
N TYR A 156 -7.46 -3.21 -4.61
CA TYR A 156 -7.36 -4.67 -4.50
C TYR A 156 -8.73 -5.35 -4.54
N TYR A 157 -9.73 -4.80 -3.84
CA TYR A 157 -11.11 -5.29 -3.90
C TYR A 157 -11.70 -5.17 -5.32
N LEU A 158 -11.50 -4.04 -6.01
CA LEU A 158 -12.01 -3.86 -7.37
C LEU A 158 -11.32 -4.78 -8.38
N ALA A 159 -10.05 -5.11 -8.17
CA ALA A 159 -9.28 -6.00 -9.04
C ALA A 159 -9.63 -7.49 -8.86
N THR A 160 -9.83 -7.93 -7.61
CA THR A 160 -9.90 -9.37 -7.26
C THR A 160 -11.26 -9.81 -6.72
N GLY A 161 -12.11 -8.86 -6.29
CA GLY A 161 -13.34 -9.13 -5.55
C GLY A 161 -13.12 -9.55 -4.10
N ARG A 162 -11.86 -9.65 -3.64
CA ARG A 162 -11.53 -10.11 -2.29
C ARG A 162 -11.59 -8.97 -1.27
N ARG A 163 -12.14 -9.29 -0.11
CA ARG A 163 -12.05 -8.54 1.14
C ARG A 163 -11.44 -9.57 2.07
N THR A 164 -10.27 -9.34 2.60
CA THR A 164 -9.54 -10.36 3.37
C THR A 164 -10.42 -11.10 4.38
N SER A 165 -10.19 -12.41 4.49
CA SER A 165 -10.93 -13.36 5.32
C SER A 165 -10.62 -13.27 6.80
#